data_AF-A0A0F9AYA7-F1
#
_entry.id   AF-A0A0F9AYA7-F1
#
_cell.length_a   1.000
_cell.length_b   1.000
_cell.length_c   1.000
_cell.angle_alpha   90.00
_cell.angle_beta   90.00
_cell.angle_gamma   90.00
#
_symmetry.space_group_name_H-M   'P 1'
#
loop_
_entity.id
_entity.type
_entity.pdbx_description
1 polymer ?
#
loop_
_entity_poly.entity_id
_entity_poly.type
_entity_poly.pdbx_seq_one_letter_code
_entity_poly.pdbx_strand_id
1 'polypeptide(L)' 'EARWFRPEDIPWDELAYETTNWALRDWLKGRRDTGRKRA' A
#
# COMPACT_ATOMS: atom_id res chain seq x y z
N GLU A 1 -2.80 -0.24 -18.60
CA GLU A 1 -1.40 -0.61 -18.32
C GLU A 1 -1.22 -0.83 -16.82
N ALA A 2 -0.22 -1.60 -16.41
CA ALA A 2 0.09 -1.83 -14.99
C ALA A 2 1.59 -1.67 -14.77
N ARG A 3 1.97 -1.03 -13.65
CA ARG A 3 3.37 -0.88 -13.23
C ARG A 3 3.50 -1.18 -11.74
N TRP A 4 4.70 -1.58 -11.35
CA TRP A 4 5.03 -1.78 -9.95
C TRP A 4 5.30 -0.43 -9.27
N PHE A 5 4.86 -0.31 -8.02
CA PHE A 5 5.06 0.87 -7.19
C PHE A 5 5.71 0.48 -5.88
N ARG A 6 6.58 1.36 -5.36
CA ARG A 6 6.94 1.32 -3.95
C ARG A 6 5.80 1.92 -3.12
N PRO A 7 5.69 1.59 -1.83
CA PRO A 7 4.64 2.15 -0.97
C PRO A 7 4.61 3.67 -0.95
N GLU A 8 5.77 4.34 -1.03
CA GLU A 8 5.85 5.81 -1.07
C GLU A 8 5.44 6.43 -2.42
N ASP A 9 5.48 5.65 -3.50
CA ASP A 9 5.22 6.11 -4.87
C ASP A 9 3.76 5.88 -5.31
N ILE A 10 2.92 5.28 -4.46
CA ILE A 10 1.52 5.02 -4.79
C ILE A 10 0.78 6.36 -4.93
N PRO A 11 0.11 6.62 -6.09
CA PRO A 11 -0.61 7.86 -6.31
C PRO A 11 -1.98 7.79 -5.63
N TRP A 12 -1.99 7.91 -4.31
CA TRP A 12 -3.19 7.74 -3.46
C TRP A 12 -4.36 8.63 -3.90
N ASP A 13 -4.06 9.86 -4.32
CA ASP A 13 -5.07 10.85 -4.74
C ASP A 13 -5.65 10.58 -6.13
N GLU A 14 -5.02 9.72 -6.93
CA GLU A 14 -5.47 9.34 -8.27
C GLU A 14 -6.27 8.02 -8.27
N LEU A 15 -6.36 7.33 -7.14
CA LEU A 15 -7.14 6.10 -7.05
C LEU A 15 -8.63 6.39 -7.14
N ALA A 16 -9.30 5.73 -8.09
CA ALA A 16 -10.71 5.95 -8.40
C ALA A 16 -11.67 5.65 -7.24
N TYR A 17 -11.27 4.79 -6.29
CA TYR A 17 -12.12 4.34 -5.20
C TYR A 17 -11.46 4.54 -3.84
N GLU A 18 -12.19 5.20 -2.95
CA GLU A 18 -11.76 5.42 -1.56
C GLU A 18 -11.57 4.08 -0.82
N THR A 19 -12.42 3.09 -1.09
CA THR A 19 -12.31 1.75 -0.49
C THR A 19 -11.00 1.05 -0.86
N THR A 20 -10.50 1.25 -2.09
CA THR A 20 -9.18 0.77 -2.53
C THR A 20 -8.06 1.47 -1.78
N ASN A 21 -8.18 2.78 -1.58
CA ASN A 21 -7.27 3.57 -0.74
C ASN A 21 -7.17 2.99 0.69
N TRP A 22 -8.32 2.75 1.34
CA TRP A 22 -8.39 2.18 2.69
C TRP A 22 -7.76 0.78 2.77
N ALA A 23 -8.13 -0.12 1.86
CA ALA A 23 -7.65 -1.51 1.86
C ALA A 23 -6.13 -1.60 1.66
N LEU A 24 -5.58 -0.81 0.73
CA LEU A 24 -4.14 -0.80 0.46
C LEU A 24 -3.35 -0.20 1.63
N ARG A 25 -3.86 0.86 2.26
CA ARG A 25 -3.24 1.44 3.47
C ARG A 25 -3.22 0.46 4.62
N ASP A 26 -4.29 -0.29 4.83
CA ASP A 26 -4.35 -1.33 5.85
C ASP A 26 -3.35 -2.46 5.59
N TRP A 27 -3.32 -2.96 4.36
CA TRP A 27 -2.35 -3.97 3.93
C TRP A 27 -0.89 -3.53 4.11
N LEU A 28 -0.55 -2.26 3.80
CA LEU A 28 0.80 -1.72 4.00
C LEU A 28 1.20 -1.67 5.48
N LYS A 29 0.26 -1.41 6.40
CA LYS A 29 0.54 -1.46 7.84
C LYS A 29 0.95 -2.88 8.26
N GLY A 30 0.20 -3.89 7.86
CA GLY A 30 0.53 -5.30 8.15
C GLY A 30 1.84 -5.79 7.53
N ARG A 31 2.25 -5.20 6.39
CA ARG A 31 3.58 -5.48 5.78
C ARG A 31 4.75 -4.93 6.60
N ARG A 32 4.58 -3.79 7.29
CA ARG A 32 5.64 -3.20 8.10
C ARG A 32 5.93 -4.05 9.35
N ASP A 33 4.91 -4.68 9.90
CA ASP A 33 5.03 -5.52 11.10
C ASP A 33 5.62 -6.91 10.82
N THR A 34 5.43 -7.43 9.60
CA THR A 34 6.00 -8.72 9.17
C THR A 34 7.48 -8.61 8.82
N GLY A 35 7.95 -7.46 8.33
CA GLY A 35 9.38 -7.19 8.15
C GLY A 35 10.15 -7.09 9.48
N ARG A 36 9.49 -6.59 10.55
CA ARG A 36 10.08 -6.45 11.88
C ARG A 36 10.22 -7.77 12.66
N LYS A 37 9.44 -8.80 12.31
CA LYS A 37 9.50 -10.13 12.94
C LYS A 37 10.55 -11.08 12.33
N ARG A 38 11.28 -10.65 11.30
CA ARG A 38 12.34 -11.44 10.64
C ARG A 38 13.74 -10.85 10.81
N ALA A 39 13.92 -9.87 11.70
CA ALA A 39 15.21 -9.26 12.05
C ALA A 39 15.68 -9.74 13.42
#